data_AF-A0A517TAQ2-F1
#
_entry.id   AF-A0A517TAQ2-F1
#
_cell.length_a   1.000
_cell.length_b   1.000
_cell.length_c   1.000
_cell.angle_alpha   90.00
_cell.angle_beta   90.00
_cell.angle_gamma   90.00
#
_symmetry.space_group_name_H-M   'P 1'
#
loop_
_entity.id
_entity.type
_entity.pdbx_description
1 polymer ?
#
loop_
_entity_poly.entity_id
_entity_poly.type
_entity_poly.pdbx_seq_one_letter_code
_entity_poly.pdbx_strand_id
1 'polypeptide(L)'
;MRKFIFPILLTVCGLIGCGQSSEPVAEVPATLTEEQWVALSPDVKYEIATLEKLRRSSPKFDTDLKWRRYLNETVFPSRDRELGEVSKPGS
;
A
#
# COMPACT_ATOMS: atom_id res chain seq x y z
N MET A 1 28.38 -38.17 -19.71
CA MET A 1 28.13 -36.90 -20.44
C MET A 1 26.98 -36.22 -19.72
N ARG A 2 26.97 -34.98 -19.23
CA ARG A 2 27.65 -33.71 -19.55
C ARG A 2 28.00 -32.96 -18.24
N LYS A 3 29.18 -32.35 -18.21
CA LYS A 3 29.62 -31.29 -17.27
C LYS A 3 29.57 -29.97 -18.04
N PHE A 4 28.86 -28.93 -17.57
CA PHE A 4 29.05 -27.51 -17.97
C PHE A 4 28.31 -26.67 -16.90
N ILE A 5 28.98 -26.21 -15.84
CA ILE A 5 29.79 -24.98 -15.72
C ILE A 5 28.94 -23.73 -15.97
N PHE A 6 28.59 -23.07 -14.86
CA PHE A 6 28.14 -21.67 -14.77
C PHE A 6 29.15 -20.73 -15.43
N PRO A 7 28.67 -19.71 -16.15
CA PRO A 7 29.32 -18.41 -16.10
C PRO A 7 28.34 -17.34 -15.63
N ILE A 8 28.74 -16.66 -14.56
CA ILE A 8 28.32 -15.31 -14.21
C ILE A 8 28.89 -14.37 -15.26
N LEU A 9 28.05 -13.60 -15.97
CA LEU A 9 28.41 -12.28 -16.51
C LEU A 9 27.12 -11.53 -16.92
N LEU A 10 26.60 -10.65 -16.07
CA LEU A 10 26.78 -9.18 -16.15
C LEU A 10 26.25 -8.59 -17.46
N THR A 11 25.01 -8.10 -17.43
CA THR A 11 24.52 -7.07 -18.34
C THR A 11 23.78 -6.02 -17.52
N VAL A 12 24.54 -4.99 -17.14
CA VAL A 12 24.04 -3.67 -16.76
C VAL A 12 24.01 -2.85 -18.05
N CYS A 13 22.83 -2.39 -18.47
CA CYS A 13 22.61 -1.05 -19.05
C CYS A 13 21.15 -0.88 -19.49
N GLY A 14 20.49 0.18 -19.02
CA GLY A 14 19.19 0.59 -19.56
C GLY A 14 18.39 1.48 -18.63
N LEU A 15 19.00 2.56 -18.14
CA LEU A 15 18.28 3.69 -17.56
C LEU A 15 17.48 4.43 -18.65
N ILE A 16 16.39 5.06 -18.20
CA ILE A 16 15.63 6.17 -18.81
C ILE A 16 14.53 5.80 -19.81
N GLY A 17 13.30 5.81 -19.29
CA GLY A 17 12.05 5.95 -20.05
C GLY A 17 10.94 6.40 -19.12
N CYS A 18 11.00 7.65 -18.65
CA CYS A 18 9.88 8.36 -18.05
C CYS A 18 8.73 8.41 -19.07
N GLY A 19 7.82 7.45 -19.02
CA GLY A 19 6.52 7.54 -19.64
C GLY A 19 5.53 7.85 -18.54
N GLN A 20 4.92 9.04 -18.60
CA GLN A 20 3.79 9.43 -17.76
C GLN A 20 2.83 8.26 -17.59
N SER A 21 2.84 7.64 -16.41
CA SER A 21 1.63 7.01 -15.95
C SER A 21 0.72 8.16 -15.59
N SER A 22 -0.07 8.63 -16.57
CA SER A 22 -1.36 9.21 -16.24
C SER A 22 -2.12 8.09 -15.54
N GLU A 23 -1.88 7.95 -14.24
CA GLU A 23 -2.78 7.20 -13.38
C GLU A 23 -4.14 7.88 -13.59
N PRO A 24 -5.14 7.19 -14.15
CA PRO A 24 -6.49 7.69 -14.02
C PRO A 24 -6.68 7.88 -12.52
N VAL A 25 -7.05 9.08 -12.09
CA VAL A 25 -7.48 9.35 -10.71
C VAL A 25 -8.50 8.27 -10.42
N ALA A 26 -8.08 7.24 -9.68
CA ALA A 26 -8.82 6.01 -9.58
C ALA A 26 -10.09 6.37 -8.82
N GLU A 27 -11.20 6.43 -9.54
CA GLU A 27 -12.49 6.69 -8.97
C GLU A 27 -12.71 5.62 -7.91
N VAL A 28 -12.70 6.02 -6.63
CA VAL A 28 -12.65 5.08 -5.52
C VAL A 28 -13.90 4.19 -5.62
N PRO A 29 -13.75 2.88 -5.89
CA PRO A 29 -14.86 2.00 -6.22
C PRO A 29 -15.88 1.96 -5.08
N ALA A 30 -17.14 1.67 -5.41
CA ALA A 30 -18.23 1.60 -4.43
C ALA A 30 -17.94 0.62 -3.28
N THR A 31 -17.15 -0.41 -3.57
CA THR A 31 -16.55 -1.34 -2.61
C THR A 31 -15.03 -1.24 -2.71
N LEU A 32 -14.37 -0.89 -1.61
CA LEU A 32 -12.91 -0.76 -1.55
C LEU A 32 -12.29 -1.96 -0.84
N THR A 33 -11.59 -2.84 -1.56
CA THR A 33 -10.86 -3.95 -0.91
C THR A 33 -9.58 -3.47 -0.24
N GLU A 34 -8.98 -4.32 0.61
CA GLU A 34 -7.73 -4.00 1.27
C GLU A 34 -6.57 -3.81 0.27
N GLU A 35 -6.49 -4.65 -0.76
CA GLU A 35 -5.48 -4.55 -1.81
C GLU A 35 -5.61 -3.24 -2.59
N GLN A 36 -6.85 -2.82 -2.87
CA GLN A 36 -7.14 -1.54 -3.51
C GLN A 36 -6.79 -0.36 -2.59
N TRP A 37 -7.10 -0.47 -1.30
CA TRP A 37 -6.76 0.55 -0.30
C TRP A 37 -5.25 0.74 -0.17
N VAL A 38 -4.45 -0.33 -0.20
CA VAL A 38 -2.98 -0.25 -0.17
C VAL A 38 -2.42 0.47 -1.41
N ALA A 39 -3.10 0.36 -2.56
CA ALA A 39 -2.69 1.01 -3.80
C ALA A 39 -3.12 2.48 -3.92
N LEU A 40 -3.95 3.00 -3.00
CA LEU A 40 -4.35 4.41 -3.00
C LEU A 40 -3.19 5.32 -2.58
N SER A 41 -3.18 6.53 -3.13
CA SER A 41 -2.29 7.60 -2.70
C SER A 41 -2.55 7.98 -1.24
N PRO A 42 -1.52 8.31 -0.42
CA PRO A 42 -1.67 8.56 1.02
C PRO A 42 -2.69 9.64 1.39
N ASP A 43 -2.86 10.64 0.55
CA ASP A 43 -3.84 11.73 0.69
C ASP A 43 -5.29 11.22 0.68
N VAL A 44 -5.60 10.20 -0.13
CA VAL A 44 -6.95 9.61 -0.23
C VAL A 44 -7.10 8.37 0.66
N LYS A 45 -6.02 7.60 0.83
CA LYS A 45 -5.97 6.32 1.55
C LYS A 45 -6.45 6.44 3.00
N TYR A 46 -6.11 7.54 3.67
CA TYR A 46 -6.43 7.75 5.08
C TYR A 46 -7.64 8.65 5.32
N GLU A 47 -8.36 9.06 4.27
CA GLU A 47 -9.60 9.80 4.44
C GLU A 47 -10.66 8.96 5.14
N ILE A 48 -11.47 9.62 5.97
CA ILE A 48 -12.58 8.97 6.70
C ILE A 48 -13.52 8.26 5.73
N ALA A 49 -13.84 8.88 4.58
CA ALA A 49 -14.72 8.30 3.58
C ALA A 49 -14.14 7.01 2.97
N THR A 50 -12.83 6.99 2.70
CA THR A 50 -12.10 5.82 2.18
C THR A 50 -12.08 4.69 3.19
N LEU A 51 -11.75 4.98 4.46
CA LEU A 51 -11.73 4.00 5.52
C LEU A 51 -13.12 3.42 5.83
N GLU A 52 -14.18 4.22 5.72
CA GLU A 52 -15.57 3.75 5.83
C GLU A 52 -15.97 2.84 4.66
N LYS A 53 -15.49 3.10 3.43
CA LYS A 53 -15.68 2.19 2.30
C LYS A 53 -14.95 0.86 2.52
N LEU A 54 -13.73 0.90 3.06
CA LEU A 54 -12.97 -0.30 3.42
C LEU A 54 -13.68 -1.10 4.52
N ARG A 55 -14.20 -0.42 5.55
CA ARG A 55 -14.96 -1.06 6.62
C ARG A 55 -16.19 -1.81 6.08
N ARG A 56 -16.93 -1.18 5.16
CA ARG A 56 -18.15 -1.77 4.57
C ARG A 56 -17.88 -2.87 3.54
N SER A 57 -16.68 -2.94 2.96
CA SER A 57 -16.38 -3.89 1.89
C SER A 57 -16.14 -5.32 2.38
N SER A 58 -15.88 -5.51 3.69
CA SER A 58 -15.48 -6.80 4.23
C SER A 58 -16.18 -7.12 5.55
N PRO A 59 -16.74 -8.33 5.71
CA PRO A 59 -17.30 -8.78 6.98
C PRO A 59 -16.22 -8.92 8.08
N LYS A 60 -14.93 -8.87 7.73
CA LYS A 60 -13.83 -8.82 8.71
C LYS A 60 -13.90 -7.58 9.60
N PHE A 61 -14.57 -6.52 9.16
CA PHE A 61 -14.70 -5.24 9.88
C PHE A 61 -16.14 -4.95 10.34
N ASP A 62 -16.97 -6.00 10.42
CA ASP A 62 -18.39 -5.95 10.82
C ASP A 62 -18.63 -5.34 12.22
N THR A 63 -17.68 -5.52 13.12
CA THR A 63 -17.75 -5.09 14.52
C THR A 63 -16.76 -3.98 14.79
N ASP A 64 -17.15 -3.04 15.66
CA ASP A 64 -16.28 -1.93 16.09
C ASP A 64 -14.96 -2.43 16.68
N LEU A 65 -14.98 -3.56 17.39
CA LEU A 65 -13.78 -4.13 17.99
C LEU A 65 -12.78 -4.60 16.93
N LYS A 66 -13.22 -5.36 15.92
CA LYS A 66 -12.36 -5.82 14.82
C LYS A 66 -11.87 -4.64 13.99
N TRP A 67 -12.73 -3.65 13.74
CA TRP A 67 -12.37 -2.44 13.02
C TRP A 67 -11.30 -1.63 13.76
N ARG A 68 -11.51 -1.36 15.05
CA ARG A 68 -10.52 -0.68 15.89
C ARG A 68 -9.18 -1.42 15.94
N ARG A 69 -9.22 -2.75 16.01
CA ARG A 69 -7.99 -3.56 15.99
C ARG A 69 -7.23 -3.36 14.68
N TYR A 70 -7.92 -3.46 13.55
CA TYR A 70 -7.33 -3.24 12.23
C TYR A 70 -6.74 -1.84 12.08
N LEU A 71 -7.45 -0.81 12.56
CA LEU A 71 -6.95 0.56 12.55
C LEU A 71 -5.61 0.69 13.31
N ASN A 72 -5.52 0.11 14.51
CA ASN A 72 -4.31 0.20 15.35
C ASN A 72 -3.16 -0.68 14.86
N GLU A 73 -3.44 -1.86 14.32
CA GLU A 73 -2.39 -2.82 13.91
C GLU A 73 -1.91 -2.57 12.48
N THR A 74 -2.74 -1.98 11.61
CA THR A 74 -2.45 -1.84 10.17
C THR A 74 -2.51 -0.38 9.69
N VAL A 75 -3.64 0.31 9.87
CA VAL A 75 -3.86 1.63 9.25
C VAL A 75 -2.96 2.70 9.85
N PHE A 76 -2.96 2.88 11.18
CA PHE A 76 -2.14 3.90 11.83
C PHE A 76 -0.64 3.65 11.66
N PRO A 77 -0.10 2.43 11.86
CA PRO A 77 1.31 2.17 11.61
C PRO A 77 1.73 2.38 10.16
N SER A 78 0.86 2.07 9.19
CA SER A 78 1.09 2.35 7.77
C SER A 78 1.13 3.86 7.52
N ARG A 79 0.17 4.61 8.07
CA ARG A 79 0.11 6.07 7.95
C ARG A 79 1.35 6.73 8.53
N ASP A 80 1.73 6.37 9.75
CA ASP A 80 2.86 7.00 10.44
C ASP A 80 4.18 6.73 9.70
N ARG A 81 4.33 5.55 9.08
CA ARG A 81 5.46 5.21 8.21
C ARG A 81 5.47 6.02 6.90
N GLU A 82 4.32 6.19 6.27
CA GLU A 82 4.18 6.84 4.96
C GLU A 82 4.25 8.38 5.07
N LEU A 83 3.65 8.96 6.10
CA LEU A 83 3.64 10.41 6.34
C LEU A 83 4.88 10.89 7.12
N GLY A 84 5.75 9.99 7.54
CA GLY A 84 6.94 10.33 8.31
C GLY A 84 6.65 10.80 9.74
N GLU A 85 5.44 10.54 10.26
CA GLU A 85 5.09 10.74 11.68
C GLU A 85 5.66 9.63 12.57
N VAL A 86 6.85 9.11 12.23
CA VAL A 86 7.70 8.43 13.20
C VAL A 86 8.18 9.50 14.16
N SER A 87 7.44 9.67 15.24
CA SER A 87 7.87 10.39 16.43
C SER A 87 9.31 9.97 16.71
N LYS A 88 10.27 10.88 16.48
CA LYS A 88 11.65 10.71 16.90
C LYS A 88 11.60 10.23 18.36
N PRO A 89 12.22 9.11 18.73
CA PRO A 89 12.47 8.87 20.14
C PRO A 89 13.35 10.02 20.62
N GLY A 90 12.78 10.92 21.41
CA GLY A 90 13.50 12.05 21.99
C GLY A 90 14.67 11.52 22.80
N SER A 91 15.87 11.87 22.33
CA SER A 91 17.14 11.80 23.06
C SER A 91 17.16 12.74 24.25
#